data_AF-A0A640SZ43-F1
#
_entry.id   AF-A0A640SZ43-F1
#
_cell.length_a   1.000
_cell.length_b   1.000
_cell.length_c   1.000
_cell.angle_alpha   90.00
_cell.angle_beta   90.00
_cell.angle_gamma   90.00
#
_symmetry.space_group_name_H-M   'P 1'
#
loop_
_entity.id
_entity.type
_entity.pdbx_description
1 polymer ?
#
loop_
_entity_poly.entity_id
_entity_poly.type
_entity_poly.pdbx_seq_one_letter_code
_entity_poly.pdbx_strand_id
1 'polypeptide(L)'
;MDGSSGPSQGDEFVISGNLLRGGVTVGTYSQICTLTRTAPADEFDLQCAADLAFPLGQLTVQGRFTVTGAGPGNIDLAITGGTGRYRTAHGTVHGDNVSDTETLITVHLIR
;
A
#
# COMPACT_ATOMS: atom_id res chain seq x y z
N MET A 1 22.11 5.77 13.74
CA MET A 1 22.10 5.06 12.44
C MET A 1 22.90 5.92 11.49
N ASP A 2 23.93 5.37 10.86
CA ASP A 2 24.97 6.08 10.10
C ASP A 2 24.65 6.21 8.60
N GLY A 3 23.46 5.81 8.15
CA GLY A 3 22.85 6.24 6.88
C GLY A 3 23.65 5.92 5.61
N SER A 4 24.58 4.97 5.65
CA SER A 4 25.60 4.75 4.62
C SER A 4 25.38 3.53 3.74
N SER A 5 24.31 2.75 3.98
CA SER A 5 23.90 1.64 3.10
C SER A 5 22.49 1.90 2.59
N GLY A 6 22.24 1.58 1.31
CA GLY A 6 20.91 1.70 0.70
C GLY A 6 19.87 0.78 1.38
N PRO A 7 18.70 0.60 0.77
CA PRO A 7 17.62 -0.23 1.35
C PRO A 7 18.13 -1.60 1.80
N SER A 8 17.79 -1.97 3.03
CA SER A 8 18.27 -3.17 3.71
C SER A 8 17.12 -4.07 4.17
N GLN A 9 17.36 -5.37 4.28
CA GLN A 9 16.34 -6.31 4.73
C GLN A 9 15.93 -6.01 6.17
N GLY A 10 14.63 -5.82 6.39
CA GLY A 10 14.05 -5.42 7.67
C GLY A 10 13.71 -3.93 7.74
N ASP A 11 14.13 -3.11 6.77
CA ASP A 11 13.71 -1.71 6.70
C ASP A 11 12.18 -1.62 6.60
N GLU A 12 11.59 -0.65 7.29
CA GLU A 12 10.15 -0.44 7.34
C GLU A 12 9.75 0.92 6.77
N PHE A 13 8.68 0.90 5.98
CA PHE A 13 7.95 2.08 5.56
C PHE A 13 6.63 2.12 6.30
N VAL A 14 6.50 3.10 7.21
CA VAL A 14 5.28 3.34 7.98
C VAL A 14 4.67 4.65 7.50
N ILE A 15 3.56 4.55 6.77
CA ILE A 15 2.97 5.67 6.02
C ILE A 15 1.50 5.83 6.43
N SER A 16 1.03 7.06 6.51
CA SER A 16 -0.39 7.36 6.67
C SER A 16 -0.78 8.61 5.89
N GLY A 17 -2.06 8.77 5.59
CA GLY A 17 -2.54 9.93 4.86
C GLY A 17 -4.05 9.97 4.67
N ASN A 18 -4.49 10.92 3.85
CA ASN A 18 -5.90 11.11 3.50
C ASN A 18 -6.26 10.32 2.23
N LEU A 19 -7.45 9.72 2.23
CA LEU A 19 -8.08 9.21 1.02
C LEU A 19 -8.97 10.30 0.44
N LEU A 20 -8.69 10.70 -0.79
CA LEU A 20 -9.41 11.78 -1.47
C LEU A 20 -10.29 11.23 -2.59
N ARG A 21 -11.46 11.86 -2.80
CA ARG A 21 -12.29 11.68 -3.99
C ARG A 21 -12.70 13.04 -4.50
N GLY A 22 -12.23 13.41 -5.69
CA GLY A 22 -12.48 14.75 -6.26
C GLY A 22 -11.98 15.88 -5.36
N GLY A 23 -10.82 15.69 -4.70
CA GLY A 23 -10.24 16.67 -3.77
C GLY A 23 -10.86 16.70 -2.36
N VAL A 24 -11.92 15.92 -2.10
CA VAL A 24 -12.57 15.86 -0.79
C VAL A 24 -12.08 14.63 -0.03
N THR A 25 -11.70 14.80 1.23
CA THR A 25 -11.35 13.69 2.12
C THR A 25 -12.57 12.80 2.37
N VAL A 26 -12.46 11.53 2.00
CA VAL A 26 -13.48 10.49 2.21
C VAL A 26 -13.07 9.46 3.27
N GLY A 27 -11.84 9.55 3.75
CA GLY A 27 -11.27 8.62 4.71
C GLY A 27 -9.80 8.88 4.96
N THR A 28 -9.15 7.97 5.67
CA THR A 28 -7.70 7.96 5.89
C THR A 28 -7.16 6.57 5.57
N TYR A 29 -5.85 6.48 5.40
CA TYR A 29 -5.18 5.19 5.30
C TYR A 29 -3.95 5.14 6.19
N SER A 30 -3.57 3.93 6.56
CA SER A 30 -2.30 3.60 7.18
C SER A 30 -1.72 2.38 6.48
N GLN A 31 -0.40 2.33 6.33
CA GLN A 31 0.31 1.24 5.68
C GLN A 31 1.63 0.99 6.39
N ILE A 32 1.97 -0.28 6.51
CA ILE A 32 3.28 -0.75 6.94
C ILE A 32 3.80 -1.69 5.87
N CYS A 33 4.98 -1.39 5.34
CA CYS A 33 5.72 -2.29 4.46
C CYS A 33 7.07 -2.63 5.06
N THR A 34 7.44 -3.90 5.03
CA THR A 34 8.77 -4.36 5.41
C THR A 34 9.52 -4.80 4.16
N LEU A 35 10.77 -4.36 4.02
CA LEU A 35 11.68 -4.88 3.01
C LEU A 35 12.10 -6.31 3.40
N THR A 36 11.64 -7.28 2.63
CA THR A 36 11.77 -8.70 2.98
C THR A 36 12.90 -9.41 2.23
N ARG A 37 13.35 -8.83 1.11
CA ARG A 37 14.44 -9.36 0.29
C ARG A 37 15.10 -8.25 -0.50
N THR A 38 16.42 -8.21 -0.51
CA THR A 38 17.21 -7.39 -1.44
C THR A 38 17.70 -8.24 -2.62
N ALA A 39 17.88 -7.61 -3.76
CA ALA A 39 18.44 -8.17 -4.99
C ALA A 39 19.45 -7.17 -5.60
N PRO A 40 20.27 -7.59 -6.58
CA PRO A 40 21.18 -6.67 -7.27
C PRO A 40 20.44 -5.51 -7.96
N ALA A 41 21.19 -4.46 -8.34
CA ALA A 41 20.68 -3.32 -9.10
C ALA A 41 19.54 -2.53 -8.41
N ASP A 42 19.67 -2.33 -7.09
CA ASP A 42 18.73 -1.57 -6.26
C ASP A 42 17.30 -2.12 -6.27
N GLU A 43 17.15 -3.43 -6.51
CA GLU A 43 15.89 -4.14 -6.48
C GLU A 43 15.61 -4.73 -5.09
N PHE A 44 14.36 -4.64 -4.63
CA PHE A 44 13.93 -5.25 -3.37
C PHE A 44 12.45 -5.58 -3.34
N ASP A 45 12.07 -6.57 -2.53
CA ASP A 45 10.67 -6.92 -2.29
C ASP A 45 10.13 -6.28 -1.01
N LEU A 46 8.98 -5.64 -1.11
CA LEU A 46 8.20 -5.17 0.03
C LEU A 46 7.02 -6.09 0.30
N GLN A 47 6.82 -6.48 1.55
CA GLN A 47 5.58 -7.07 2.03
C GLN A 47 4.81 -6.02 2.82
N CYS A 48 3.58 -5.75 2.42
CA CYS A 48 2.78 -4.65 2.94
C CYS A 48 1.45 -5.12 3.54
N ALA A 49 1.04 -4.44 4.61
CA ALA A 49 -0.30 -4.45 5.16
C ALA A 49 -0.78 -3.00 5.28
N ALA A 50 -2.03 -2.76 4.90
CA ALA A 50 -2.63 -1.44 4.94
C ALA A 50 -4.11 -1.51 5.33
N ASP A 51 -4.60 -0.41 5.89
CA ASP A 51 -6.01 -0.21 6.22
C ASP A 51 -6.52 1.03 5.48
N LEU A 52 -7.65 0.88 4.79
CA LEU A 52 -8.40 2.02 4.23
C LEU A 52 -9.60 2.30 5.14
N ALA A 53 -9.55 3.38 5.89
CA ALA A 53 -10.56 3.73 6.87
C ALA A 53 -11.57 4.75 6.33
N PHE A 54 -12.85 4.38 6.35
CA PHE A 54 -13.97 5.22 5.94
C PHE A 54 -14.95 5.40 7.10
N PRO A 55 -15.88 6.38 7.04
CA PRO A 55 -16.87 6.60 8.10
C PRO A 55 -17.75 5.39 8.44
N LEU A 56 -17.96 4.48 7.48
CA LEU A 56 -18.84 3.31 7.62
C LEU A 56 -18.10 1.99 7.84
N GLY A 57 -16.79 2.01 8.03
CA GLY A 57 -15.97 0.82 8.21
C GLY A 57 -14.62 0.91 7.50
N GLN A 58 -13.84 -0.16 7.60
CA GLN A 58 -12.49 -0.23 7.07
C GLN A 58 -12.34 -1.39 6.09
N LEU A 59 -11.36 -1.31 5.19
CA LEU A 59 -10.87 -2.42 4.38
C LEU A 59 -9.45 -2.79 4.83
N THR A 60 -9.16 -4.08 4.96
CA THR A 60 -7.81 -4.58 5.19
C THR A 60 -7.20 -5.02 3.88
N VAL A 61 -5.99 -4.55 3.59
CA VAL A 61 -5.29 -4.74 2.32
C VAL A 61 -3.92 -5.34 2.60
N GLN A 62 -3.53 -6.38 1.87
CA GLN A 62 -2.23 -7.02 2.03
C GLN A 62 -1.66 -7.47 0.67
N GLY A 63 -0.34 -7.45 0.55
CA GLY A 63 0.33 -8.01 -0.62
C GLY A 63 1.85 -7.86 -0.58
N ARG A 64 2.48 -8.32 -1.65
CA ARG A 64 3.93 -8.20 -1.88
C ARG A 64 4.17 -7.71 -3.30
N PHE A 65 5.12 -6.80 -3.46
CA PHE A 65 5.57 -6.33 -4.77
C PHE A 65 7.06 -6.03 -4.74
N THR A 66 7.64 -5.96 -5.94
CA THR A 66 9.06 -5.65 -6.14
C THR A 66 9.21 -4.18 -6.50
N VAL A 67 10.20 -3.54 -5.90
CA VAL A 67 10.65 -2.18 -6.22
C VAL A 67 11.94 -2.29 -7.00
N THR A 68 12.05 -1.53 -8.08
CA THR A 68 13.27 -1.45 -8.89
C THR A 68 13.85 -0.04 -8.82
N GLY A 69 15.00 0.21 -9.47
CA GLY A 69 15.51 1.57 -9.63
C GLY A 69 14.55 2.55 -10.35
N ALA A 70 13.54 2.04 -11.07
CA ALA A 70 12.46 2.85 -11.66
C ALA A 70 11.25 3.05 -10.72
N GLY A 71 11.31 2.54 -9.49
CA GLY A 71 10.23 2.53 -8.53
C GLY A 71 9.41 1.23 -8.53
N PRO A 72 8.28 1.20 -7.78
CA PRO A 72 7.41 0.03 -7.65
C PRO A 72 6.52 -0.24 -8.87
N GLY A 73 6.47 0.67 -9.85
CA GLY A 73 5.49 0.61 -10.95
C GLY A 73 4.05 0.65 -10.43
N ASN A 74 3.13 0.00 -11.16
CA ASN A 74 1.76 -0.22 -10.70
C ASN A 74 1.72 -1.44 -9.77
N ILE A 75 0.89 -1.37 -8.72
CA ILE A 75 0.79 -2.44 -7.72
C ILE A 75 -0.64 -2.95 -7.59
N ASP A 76 -0.78 -4.26 -7.40
CA ASP A 76 -2.05 -4.92 -7.06
C ASP A 76 -1.92 -5.61 -5.70
N LEU A 77 -2.77 -5.22 -4.76
CA LEU A 77 -2.82 -5.79 -3.41
C LEU A 77 -4.18 -6.43 -3.17
N ALA A 78 -4.21 -7.51 -2.40
CA ALA A 78 -5.44 -8.21 -2.06
C ALA A 78 -6.20 -7.48 -0.94
N ILE A 79 -7.51 -7.37 -1.09
CA ILE A 79 -8.42 -7.01 0.01
C ILE A 79 -8.73 -8.29 0.77
N THR A 80 -8.25 -8.40 1.99
CA THR A 80 -8.34 -9.61 2.82
C THR A 80 -9.54 -9.61 3.76
N GLY A 81 -10.20 -8.46 3.92
CA GLY A 81 -11.36 -8.32 4.78
C GLY A 81 -11.76 -6.86 5.01
N GLY A 82 -12.58 -6.65 6.05
CA GLY A 82 -13.02 -5.33 6.44
C GLY A 82 -13.99 -5.33 7.62
N THR A 83 -14.49 -4.15 7.96
CA THR A 83 -15.43 -3.92 9.06
C THR A 83 -16.65 -3.12 8.59
N GLY A 84 -17.71 -3.08 9.41
CA GLY A 84 -18.91 -2.28 9.14
C GLY A 84 -19.56 -2.63 7.80
N ARG A 85 -19.70 -1.64 6.91
CA ARG A 85 -20.25 -1.84 5.55
C ARG A 85 -19.43 -2.82 4.71
N TYR A 86 -18.14 -3.00 5.03
CA TYR A 86 -17.20 -3.82 4.28
C TYR A 86 -16.86 -5.16 4.94
N ARG A 87 -17.67 -5.63 5.91
CA ARG A 87 -17.39 -6.84 6.71
C ARG A 87 -17.20 -8.16 5.94
N THR A 88 -17.62 -8.22 4.68
CA THR A 88 -17.45 -9.39 3.79
C THR A 88 -16.68 -9.01 2.52
N ALA A 89 -15.92 -7.91 2.56
CA ALA A 89 -15.21 -7.42 1.39
C ALA A 89 -14.02 -8.33 1.04
N HIS A 90 -13.94 -8.69 -0.23
CA HIS A 90 -12.80 -9.34 -0.87
C HIS A 90 -12.55 -8.67 -2.21
N GLY A 91 -11.35 -8.85 -2.78
CA GLY A 91 -11.00 -8.31 -4.09
C GLY A 91 -9.60 -7.73 -4.13
N THR A 92 -9.40 -6.64 -4.86
CA THR A 92 -8.08 -6.04 -5.06
C THR A 92 -8.10 -4.51 -4.94
N VAL A 93 -6.96 -3.95 -4.57
CA VAL A 93 -6.64 -2.53 -4.72
C VAL A 93 -5.55 -2.42 -5.77
N HIS A 94 -5.84 -1.71 -6.86
CA HIS A 94 -4.85 -1.31 -7.85
C HIS A 94 -4.32 0.08 -7.49
N GLY A 95 -3.00 0.25 -7.48
CA GLY A 95 -2.33 1.52 -7.23
C GLY A 95 -1.53 1.98 -8.45
N ASP A 96 -1.87 3.15 -8.97
CA ASP A 96 -1.15 3.87 -10.01
C ASP A 96 -0.34 4.99 -9.35
N ASN A 97 0.99 4.85 -9.30
CA ASN A 97 1.85 5.89 -8.72
C ASN A 97 2.00 7.06 -9.71
N VAL A 98 1.43 8.22 -9.36
CA VAL A 98 1.43 9.41 -10.22
C VAL A 98 2.54 10.40 -9.84
N SER A 99 2.99 10.39 -8.58
CA SER A 99 4.17 11.11 -8.11
C SER A 99 4.74 10.44 -6.86
N ASP A 100 5.85 10.96 -6.34
CA ASP A 100 6.48 10.47 -5.10
C ASP A 100 5.56 10.56 -3.86
N THR A 101 4.51 11.38 -3.92
CA THR A 101 3.60 11.62 -2.79
C THR A 101 2.14 11.32 -3.11
N GLU A 102 1.83 10.87 -4.31
CA GLU A 102 0.45 10.66 -4.75
C GLU A 102 0.32 9.35 -5.54
N THR A 103 -0.64 8.55 -5.11
CA THR A 103 -1.03 7.29 -5.74
C THR A 103 -2.54 7.35 -5.99
N LEU A 104 -2.95 7.14 -7.24
CA LEU A 104 -4.35 6.91 -7.54
C LEU A 104 -4.67 5.45 -7.22
N ILE A 105 -5.67 5.23 -6.36
CA ILE A 105 -6.11 3.87 -6.03
C ILE A 105 -7.47 3.56 -6.62
N THR A 106 -7.61 2.35 -7.18
CA THR A 106 -8.89 1.77 -7.59
C THR A 106 -9.18 0.55 -6.75
N VAL A 107 -10.30 0.58 -6.03
CA VAL A 107 -10.77 -0.54 -5.19
C VAL A 107 -11.77 -1.37 -5.98
N HIS A 108 -11.43 -2.63 -6.25
CA HIS A 108 -12.30 -3.59 -6.91
C HIS A 108 -12.79 -4.63 -5.91
N LEU A 109 -14.09 -4.58 -5.57
CA LEU A 109 -14.72 -5.54 -4.66
C LEU A 109 -15.41 -6.66 -5.44
N ILE A 110 -15.10 -7.91 -5.08
CA ILE A 110 -15.78 -9.10 -5.58
C ILE A 110 -16.80 -9.62 -4.56
N ARG A 111 -17.84 -10.30 -5.04
CA ARG A 111 -18.91 -10.89 -4.23
C ARG A 111 -18.63 -12.34 -3.88
#